data_AF-A0A7V7MQF1-F1
#
_entry.id   AF-A0A7V7MQF1-F1
#
_cell.length_a   1.000
_cell.length_b   1.000
_cell.length_c   1.000
_cell.angle_alpha   90.00
_cell.angle_beta   90.00
_cell.angle_gamma   90.00
#
_symmetry.space_group_name_H-M   'P 1'
#
loop_
_entity.id
_entity.type
_entity.pdbx_description
1 polymer ?
#
loop_
_entity_poly.entity_id
_entity_poly.type
_entity_poly.pdbx_seq_one_letter_code
_entity_poly.pdbx_strand_id
1 'polypeptide(L)'
;MSRSGRLSDADKHHLDVYLRGRLLGLITLVAAITAILGGVIGWAVTKSDEATVASNRIELWKSEEALKGKVEAAISEVQQEAEERIQKLQDSADDAWRLVGALSGRADSLGQELDGVLGKKEALDRQLVKMASQLSTAAGELADKLKKDETFRSEFLKLIEGDLVQGLIPLGTIVAWDPFERDARGEAIGNGSERKRPDGWEICNGENGTPDLTGLFLRGVKFSHLVGKDAHAKATHRHTLDEQTSALHADQNDGQSVSIGKTSRHFAWTDHAHKIKGSTQPVSHIPPNYKVIYIMKVR
;
A
#
# COMPACT_ATOMS: atom_id res chain seq x y z
N MET A 1 -0.68 6.60 33.48
CA MET A 1 -1.87 6.69 34.36
C MET A 1 -3.08 6.15 33.59
N SER A 2 -3.31 4.83 33.65
CA SER A 2 -4.41 4.16 32.96
C SER A 2 -5.65 4.16 33.86
N ARG A 3 -6.70 4.88 33.47
CA ARG A 3 -8.02 4.79 34.12
C ARG A 3 -8.66 3.47 33.68
N SER A 4 -8.56 2.43 34.51
CA SER A 4 -9.34 1.21 34.31
C SER A 4 -10.83 1.60 34.30
N GLY A 5 -11.50 1.40 33.17
CA GLY A 5 -12.93 1.66 33.00
C GLY A 5 -13.78 0.64 33.75
N ARG A 6 -13.62 0.55 35.07
CA ARG A 6 -14.56 -0.13 35.96
C ARG A 6 -15.85 0.68 35.86
N LEU A 7 -16.92 0.07 35.33
CA LEU A 7 -18.28 0.60 35.49
C LEU A 7 -18.43 0.97 36.96
N SER A 8 -18.77 2.24 37.21
CA SER A 8 -18.89 2.73 38.57
C SER A 8 -19.99 1.91 39.26
N ASP A 9 -19.95 1.78 40.59
CA ASP A 9 -21.01 1.05 41.29
C ASP A 9 -22.40 1.66 41.01
N ALA A 10 -22.46 2.93 40.60
CA ALA A 10 -23.66 3.59 40.10
C ALA A 10 -24.20 2.97 38.78
N ASP A 11 -23.33 2.58 37.86
CA ASP A 11 -23.76 1.99 36.58
C ASP A 11 -24.28 0.55 36.76
N LYS A 12 -23.69 -0.21 37.69
CA LYS A 12 -24.21 -1.53 38.08
C LYS A 12 -25.59 -1.41 38.73
N HIS A 13 -25.78 -0.41 39.58
CA HIS A 13 -27.06 -0.14 40.21
C HIS A 13 -28.13 0.27 39.18
N HIS A 14 -27.77 1.04 38.16
CA HIS A 14 -28.69 1.41 37.09
C HIS A 14 -29.17 0.21 36.26
N LEU A 15 -28.27 -0.74 35.96
CA LEU A 15 -28.63 -1.94 35.23
C LEU A 15 -29.55 -2.87 36.05
N ASP A 16 -29.28 -3.04 37.35
CA ASP A 16 -30.15 -3.82 38.25
C ASP A 16 -31.55 -3.21 38.38
N VAL A 17 -31.64 -1.89 38.55
CA VAL A 17 -32.93 -1.18 38.61
C VAL A 17 -33.72 -1.34 37.30
N TYR A 18 -33.05 -1.25 36.14
CA TYR A 18 -33.70 -1.41 34.84
C TYR A 18 -34.26 -2.84 34.63
N LEU A 19 -33.48 -3.86 34.99
CA LEU A 19 -33.89 -5.26 34.87
C LEU A 19 -35.05 -5.61 35.81
N ARG A 20 -35.01 -5.13 37.07
CA ARG A 20 -36.12 -5.29 38.02
C ARG A 20 -37.39 -4.59 37.55
N GLY A 21 -37.28 -3.40 36.96
CA GLY A 21 -38.41 -2.67 36.39
C GLY A 21 -39.13 -3.43 35.27
N ARG A 22 -38.36 -4.08 34.38
CA ARG A 22 -38.94 -4.93 33.32
C ARG A 22 -39.59 -6.20 33.85
N LEU A 23 -38.98 -6.84 34.85
CA LEU A 23 -39.56 -8.02 35.49
C LEU A 23 -40.88 -7.69 36.18
N LEU A 24 -40.94 -6.57 36.92
CA LEU A 24 -42.17 -6.07 37.52
C LEU A 24 -43.26 -5.82 36.46
N GLY A 25 -42.92 -5.19 35.34
CA GLY A 25 -43.89 -4.95 34.25
C GLY A 25 -44.50 -6.22 33.65
N LEU A 26 -43.71 -7.28 33.52
CA LEU A 26 -44.20 -8.60 33.08
C LEU A 26 -45.15 -9.23 34.10
N ILE A 27 -44.83 -9.13 35.40
CA ILE A 27 -45.69 -9.63 36.48
C ILE A 27 -47.05 -8.90 36.48
N THR A 28 -47.06 -7.58 36.30
CA THR A 28 -48.31 -6.80 36.24
C THR A 28 -49.17 -7.17 35.02
N LEU A 29 -48.53 -7.43 33.88
CA LEU A 29 -49.22 -7.86 32.66
C LEU A 29 -49.91 -9.22 32.84
N VAL A 30 -49.22 -10.18 33.46
CA VAL A 30 -49.79 -11.50 33.77
C VAL A 30 -50.97 -11.36 34.73
N ALA A 31 -50.84 -10.57 35.80
CA ALA A 31 -51.93 -10.33 36.74
C ALA A 31 -53.18 -9.72 36.07
N ALA A 32 -52.99 -8.80 35.12
CA ALA A 32 -54.09 -8.18 34.37
C ALA A 32 -54.83 -9.19 33.47
N ILE A 33 -54.10 -10.10 32.82
CA ILE A 33 -54.69 -11.15 31.97
C ILE A 33 -55.53 -12.12 32.82
N THR A 34 -55.05 -12.51 34.00
CA THR A 34 -55.78 -13.39 34.93
C THR A 34 -57.09 -12.74 35.41
N ALA A 35 -57.08 -11.43 35.69
CA ALA A 35 -58.28 -10.69 36.09
C ALA A 35 -59.35 -10.62 34.98
N ILE A 36 -58.92 -10.42 33.73
CA ILE A 36 -59.82 -10.39 32.56
C ILE A 36 -60.49 -11.75 32.35
N LEU A 37 -59.73 -12.84 32.46
CA LEU A 37 -60.27 -14.19 32.30
C LEU A 37 -61.31 -14.54 33.38
N GLY A 38 -61.08 -14.15 34.64
CA GLY A 38 -62.06 -14.33 35.72
C GLY A 38 -63.38 -13.58 35.48
N GLY A 39 -63.33 -12.38 34.88
CA GLY A 39 -64.51 -11.60 34.55
C GLY A 39 -65.38 -12.21 33.44
N VAL A 40 -64.75 -12.79 32.41
CA VAL A 40 -65.45 -13.44 31.28
C VAL A 40 -66.22 -14.69 31.75
N ILE A 41 -65.65 -15.45 32.67
CA ILE A 41 -66.28 -16.65 33.23
C ILE A 41 -67.49 -16.30 34.10
N GLY A 42 -67.38 -15.26 34.95
CA GLY A 42 -68.49 -14.81 35.79
C GLY A 42 -69.71 -14.34 34.98
N TRP A 43 -69.49 -13.75 33.80
CA TRP A 43 -70.56 -13.32 32.91
C TRP A 43 -71.32 -14.50 32.28
N ALA A 44 -70.63 -15.56 31.87
CA ALA A 44 -71.22 -16.72 31.21
C ALA A 44 -72.16 -17.56 32.12
N VAL A 45 -71.99 -17.50 33.44
CA VAL A 45 -72.76 -18.29 34.42
C VAL A 45 -74.18 -17.75 34.66
N THR A 46 -74.48 -16.50 34.30
CA THR A 46 -75.75 -15.82 34.67
C THR A 46 -76.95 -16.08 33.74
N LYS A 47 -76.88 -17.02 32.77
CA LYS A 47 -77.90 -17.15 31.70
C LYS A 47 -78.39 -18.56 31.31
N SER A 48 -78.37 -19.58 32.18
CA SER A 48 -78.90 -20.92 31.78
C SER A 48 -79.72 -21.64 32.87
N ASP A 49 -80.61 -22.53 32.44
CA ASP A 49 -81.54 -23.33 33.26
C ASP A 49 -80.81 -24.28 34.24
N GLU A 50 -81.31 -24.34 35.49
CA GLU A 50 -80.63 -24.87 36.68
C GLU A 50 -80.10 -26.31 36.59
N ALA A 51 -80.69 -27.18 35.77
CA ALA A 51 -80.23 -28.56 35.63
C ALA A 51 -79.01 -28.71 34.67
N THR A 52 -78.95 -27.91 33.61
CA THR A 52 -77.82 -27.89 32.67
C THR A 52 -76.63 -27.13 33.26
N VAL A 53 -76.90 -26.16 34.14
CA VAL A 53 -75.90 -25.37 34.89
C VAL A 53 -75.00 -26.27 35.74
N ALA A 54 -75.54 -27.27 36.44
CA ALA A 54 -74.74 -28.08 37.36
C ALA A 54 -73.71 -28.97 36.64
N SER A 55 -74.10 -29.61 35.53
CA SER A 55 -73.20 -30.45 34.71
C SER A 55 -72.13 -29.60 34.01
N ASN A 56 -72.54 -28.47 33.41
CA ASN A 56 -71.61 -27.54 32.77
C ASN A 56 -70.62 -26.92 33.77
N ARG A 57 -71.03 -26.71 35.03
CA ARG A 57 -70.15 -26.15 36.07
C ARG A 57 -69.05 -27.12 36.50
N ILE A 58 -69.31 -28.43 36.52
CA ILE A 58 -68.28 -29.44 36.84
C ILE A 58 -67.27 -29.55 35.69
N GLU A 59 -67.72 -29.55 34.43
CA GLU A 59 -66.80 -29.55 33.29
C GLU A 59 -66.01 -28.24 33.18
N LEU A 60 -66.64 -27.10 33.45
CA LEU A 60 -65.97 -25.80 33.46
C LEU A 60 -64.91 -25.72 34.55
N TRP A 61 -65.18 -26.24 35.75
CA TRP A 61 -64.20 -26.30 36.84
C TRP A 61 -63.00 -27.20 36.51
N LYS A 62 -63.24 -28.38 35.90
CA LYS A 62 -62.15 -29.23 35.40
C LYS A 62 -61.33 -28.55 34.31
N SER A 63 -61.98 -27.78 33.43
CA SER A 63 -61.29 -27.00 32.40
C SER A 63 -60.46 -25.86 32.98
N GLU A 64 -60.91 -25.25 34.08
CA GLU A 64 -60.21 -24.18 34.79
C GLU A 64 -58.95 -24.71 35.50
N GLU A 65 -59.03 -25.83 36.21
CA GLU A 65 -57.85 -26.46 36.83
C GLU A 65 -56.83 -26.89 35.78
N ALA A 66 -57.29 -27.46 34.66
CA ALA A 66 -56.40 -27.81 33.54
C ALA A 66 -55.76 -26.58 32.90
N LEU A 67 -56.49 -25.47 32.78
CA LEU A 67 -55.96 -24.21 32.26
C LEU A 67 -54.94 -23.61 33.23
N LYS A 68 -55.22 -23.62 34.54
CA LYS A 68 -54.32 -23.13 35.59
C LYS A 68 -53.00 -23.90 35.57
N GLY A 69 -53.07 -25.24 35.49
CA GLY A 69 -51.86 -26.07 35.37
C GLY A 69 -51.04 -25.76 34.11
N LYS A 70 -51.69 -25.51 32.96
CA LYS A 70 -51.00 -25.09 31.73
C LYS A 70 -50.35 -23.70 31.86
N VAL A 71 -51.02 -22.77 32.52
CA VAL A 71 -50.48 -21.42 32.76
C VAL A 71 -49.30 -21.47 33.72
N GLU A 72 -49.38 -22.21 34.81
CA GLU A 72 -48.27 -22.40 35.76
C GLU A 72 -47.06 -23.08 35.09
N ALA A 73 -47.28 -24.09 34.26
CA ALA A 73 -46.23 -24.72 33.48
C ALA A 73 -45.57 -23.74 32.48
N ALA A 74 -46.36 -22.95 31.76
CA ALA A 74 -45.84 -21.94 30.84
C ALA A 74 -45.06 -20.83 31.56
N ILE A 75 -45.50 -20.40 32.75
CA ILE A 75 -44.75 -19.45 33.59
C ILE A 75 -43.41 -20.05 34.01
N SER A 76 -43.40 -21.31 34.45
CA SER A 76 -42.17 -22.00 34.86
C SER A 76 -41.19 -22.15 33.70
N GLU A 77 -41.66 -22.46 32.49
CA GLU A 77 -40.83 -22.58 31.29
C GLU A 77 -40.20 -21.23 30.90
N VAL A 78 -41.00 -20.15 30.91
CA VAL A 78 -40.50 -18.80 30.63
C VAL A 78 -39.50 -18.32 31.70
N GLN A 79 -39.73 -18.65 32.97
CA GLN A 79 -38.79 -18.34 34.06
C GLN A 79 -37.46 -19.06 33.86
N GLN A 80 -37.49 -20.36 33.57
CA GLN A 80 -36.29 -21.15 33.32
C GLN A 80 -35.51 -20.64 32.10
N GLU A 81 -36.19 -20.31 30.99
CA GLU A 81 -35.55 -19.75 29.80
C GLU A 81 -34.91 -18.37 30.11
N ALA A 82 -35.57 -17.54 30.91
CA ALA A 82 -35.04 -16.24 31.33
C ALA A 82 -33.77 -16.39 32.19
N GLU A 83 -33.77 -17.32 33.16
CA GLU A 83 -32.60 -17.61 34.00
C GLU A 83 -31.41 -18.13 33.17
N GLU A 84 -31.65 -19.04 32.21
CA GLU A 84 -30.60 -19.54 31.32
C GLU A 84 -29.98 -18.41 30.47
N ARG A 85 -30.82 -17.50 29.96
CA ARG A 85 -30.34 -16.33 29.19
C ARG A 85 -29.55 -15.36 30.04
N ILE A 86 -29.97 -15.12 31.29
CA ILE A 86 -29.24 -14.26 32.24
C ILE A 86 -27.86 -14.87 32.54
N GLN A 87 -27.79 -16.19 32.78
CA GLN A 87 -26.52 -16.86 33.04
C GLN A 87 -25.57 -16.76 31.84
N LYS A 88 -26.05 -17.00 30.61
CA LYS A 88 -25.22 -16.85 29.39
C LYS A 88 -24.68 -15.44 29.22
N LEU A 89 -25.45 -14.41 29.58
CA LEU A 89 -25.00 -13.02 29.53
C LEU A 89 -23.95 -12.71 30.60
N GLN A 90 -24.08 -13.28 31.80
CA GLN A 90 -23.08 -13.16 32.86
C GLN A 90 -21.76 -13.81 32.45
N ASP A 91 -21.80 -15.04 31.92
CA ASP A 91 -20.61 -15.76 31.45
C ASP A 91 -19.90 -14.98 30.33
N SER A 92 -20.68 -14.44 29.37
CA SER A 92 -20.13 -13.61 28.29
C SER A 92 -19.51 -12.30 28.81
N ALA A 93 -20.05 -11.70 29.86
CA ALA A 93 -19.50 -10.49 30.46
C ALA A 93 -18.18 -10.78 31.19
N ASP A 94 -18.09 -11.92 31.89
CA ASP A 94 -16.88 -12.34 32.57
C ASP A 94 -15.74 -12.66 31.59
N ASP A 95 -16.05 -13.30 30.47
CA ASP A 95 -15.09 -13.53 29.39
C ASP A 95 -14.61 -12.21 28.75
N ALA A 96 -15.52 -11.26 28.52
CA ALA A 96 -15.14 -9.92 28.06
C ALA A 96 -14.20 -9.21 29.05
N TRP A 97 -14.45 -9.33 30.36
CA TRP A 97 -13.58 -8.78 31.40
C TRP A 97 -12.20 -9.44 31.43
N ARG A 98 -12.11 -10.75 31.23
CA ARG A 98 -10.83 -11.46 31.09
C ARG A 98 -10.02 -10.95 29.91
N LEU A 99 -10.66 -10.73 28.76
CA LEU A 99 -10.01 -10.16 27.57
C LEU A 99 -9.50 -8.74 27.82
N VAL A 100 -10.28 -7.89 28.49
CA VAL A 100 -9.85 -6.53 28.86
C VAL A 100 -8.63 -6.58 29.79
N GLY A 101 -8.62 -7.50 30.76
CA GLY A 101 -7.46 -7.71 31.63
C GLY A 101 -6.20 -8.13 30.86
N ALA A 102 -6.33 -9.08 29.93
CA ALA A 102 -5.22 -9.52 29.08
C ALA A 102 -4.69 -8.40 28.18
N LEU A 103 -5.57 -7.57 27.60
CA LEU A 103 -5.19 -6.41 26.80
C LEU A 103 -4.47 -5.34 27.64
N SER A 104 -4.92 -5.09 28.87
CA SER A 104 -4.23 -4.17 29.78
C SER A 104 -2.81 -4.65 30.09
N GLY A 105 -2.62 -5.93 30.42
CA GLY A 105 -1.29 -6.48 30.68
C GLY A 105 -0.36 -6.40 29.47
N ARG A 106 -0.90 -6.60 28.26
CA ARG A 106 -0.13 -6.42 27.01
C ARG A 106 0.24 -4.96 26.76
N ALA A 107 -0.64 -4.02 27.08
CA ALA A 107 -0.34 -2.58 26.99
C ALA A 107 0.79 -2.18 27.95
N ASP A 108 0.78 -2.68 29.19
CA ASP A 108 1.84 -2.43 30.17
C ASP A 108 3.20 -3.02 29.70
N SER A 109 3.19 -4.24 29.15
CA SER A 109 4.38 -4.86 28.57
C SER A 109 4.96 -4.05 27.40
N LEU A 110 4.12 -3.54 26.51
CA LEU A 110 4.55 -2.67 25.40
C LEU A 110 5.10 -1.33 25.90
N GLY A 111 4.53 -0.78 26.97
CA GLY A 111 5.05 0.41 27.63
C GLY A 111 6.48 0.22 28.13
N GLN A 112 6.77 -0.90 28.81
CA GLN A 112 8.12 -1.23 29.28
C GLN A 112 9.12 -1.43 28.13
N GLU A 113 8.70 -2.05 27.04
CA GLU A 113 9.54 -2.22 25.85
C GLU A 113 9.88 -0.86 25.21
N LEU A 114 8.89 0.03 25.11
CA LEU A 114 9.07 1.39 24.59
C LEU A 114 10.04 2.21 25.45
N ASP A 115 9.90 2.16 26.78
CA ASP A 115 10.84 2.82 27.70
C ASP A 115 12.27 2.28 27.53
N GLY A 116 12.42 0.97 27.30
CA GLY A 116 13.71 0.35 26.99
C GLY A 116 14.32 0.84 25.68
N VAL A 117 13.50 1.04 24.63
CA VAL A 117 13.94 1.62 23.34
C VAL A 117 14.35 3.08 23.50
N LEU A 118 13.58 3.88 24.25
CA LEU A 118 13.90 5.27 24.53
C LEU A 118 15.23 5.40 25.29
N GLY A 119 15.47 4.55 26.30
CA GLY A 119 16.77 4.52 27.01
C GLY A 119 17.96 4.18 26.11
N LYS A 120 17.78 3.25 25.15
CA LYS A 120 18.81 2.94 24.14
C LYS A 120 19.08 4.11 23.21
N LYS A 121 18.04 4.84 22.79
CA LYS A 121 18.18 6.05 21.97
C LYS A 121 19.02 7.10 22.69
N GLU A 122 18.72 7.41 23.95
CA GLU A 122 19.50 8.38 24.72
C GLU A 122 20.97 7.96 24.89
N ALA A 123 21.23 6.66 25.06
CA ALA A 123 22.60 6.14 25.11
C ALA A 123 23.35 6.34 23.78
N LEU A 124 22.68 6.12 22.65
CA LEU A 124 23.22 6.36 21.32
C LEU A 124 23.48 7.85 21.07
N ASP A 125 22.55 8.73 21.47
CA ASP A 125 22.71 10.18 21.33
C ASP A 125 23.93 10.67 22.15
N ARG A 126 24.14 10.14 23.36
CA ARG A 126 25.36 10.42 24.16
C ARG A 126 26.63 9.93 23.47
N GLN A 127 26.62 8.76 22.84
CA GLN A 127 27.77 8.27 22.07
C GLN A 127 28.05 9.16 20.86
N LEU A 128 27.02 9.61 20.15
CA LEU A 128 27.16 10.48 18.99
C LEU A 128 27.77 11.84 19.36
N VAL A 129 27.30 12.45 20.46
CA VAL A 129 27.89 13.70 20.98
C VAL A 129 29.36 13.50 21.36
N LYS A 130 29.70 12.36 21.99
CA LYS A 130 31.09 12.05 22.32
C LYS A 130 31.98 11.91 21.08
N MET A 131 31.52 11.17 20.06
CA MET A 131 32.25 11.02 18.80
C MET A 131 32.42 12.35 18.07
N ALA A 132 31.37 13.18 18.01
CA ALA A 132 31.42 14.49 17.39
C ALA A 132 32.46 15.40 18.07
N SER A 133 32.51 15.38 19.40
CA SER A 133 33.54 16.10 20.16
C SER A 133 34.94 15.58 19.86
N GLN A 134 35.15 14.26 19.84
CA GLN A 134 36.46 13.67 19.51
C GLN A 134 36.91 14.03 18.09
N LEU A 135 36.00 13.99 17.12
CA LEU A 135 36.26 14.37 15.74
C LEU A 135 36.61 15.86 15.62
N SER A 136 35.90 16.72 16.34
CA SER A 136 36.18 18.16 16.37
C SER A 136 37.56 18.46 16.95
N THR A 137 37.96 17.79 18.03
CA THR A 137 39.31 17.93 18.61
C THR A 137 40.38 17.46 17.62
N ALA A 138 40.21 16.28 17.02
CA ALA A 138 41.15 15.75 16.04
C ALA A 138 41.29 16.67 14.80
N ALA A 139 40.18 17.24 14.32
CA ALA A 139 40.19 18.20 13.23
C ALA A 139 40.95 19.49 13.59
N GLY A 140 40.80 19.98 14.83
CA GLY A 140 41.56 21.12 15.35
C GLY A 140 43.06 20.85 15.39
N GLU A 141 43.46 19.70 15.94
CA GLU A 141 44.87 19.27 16.00
C GLU A 141 45.48 19.12 14.59
N LEU A 142 44.72 18.55 13.66
CA LEU A 142 45.14 18.41 12.26
C LEU A 142 45.31 19.77 11.59
N ALA A 143 44.36 20.69 11.77
CA ALA A 143 44.44 22.04 11.23
C ALA A 143 45.65 22.81 11.78
N ASP A 144 45.94 22.66 13.07
CA ASP A 144 47.10 23.26 13.70
C ASP A 144 48.42 22.68 13.17
N LYS A 145 48.49 21.36 12.95
CA LYS A 145 49.64 20.72 12.32
C LYS A 145 49.84 21.20 10.88
N LEU A 146 48.77 21.27 10.09
CA LEU A 146 48.83 21.75 8.70
C LEU A 146 49.31 23.20 8.58
N LYS A 147 49.06 24.04 9.59
CA LYS A 147 49.52 25.43 9.61
C LYS A 147 50.98 25.59 10.03
N LYS A 148 51.47 24.72 10.92
CA LYS A 148 52.78 24.88 11.58
C LYS A 148 53.90 24.07 10.92
N ASP A 149 53.56 23.00 10.22
CA ASP A 149 54.53 22.07 9.62
C ASP A 149 54.33 21.97 8.11
N GLU A 150 55.18 22.66 7.35
CA GLU A 150 55.16 22.66 5.88
C GLU A 150 55.50 21.29 5.28
N THR A 151 56.29 20.46 5.98
CA THR A 151 56.62 19.10 5.53
C THR A 151 55.39 18.21 5.64
N PHE A 152 54.74 18.21 6.81
CA PHE A 152 53.49 17.50 7.03
C PHE A 152 52.39 17.98 6.07
N ARG A 153 52.29 19.28 5.82
CA ARG A 153 51.34 19.84 4.86
C ARG A 153 51.58 19.33 3.44
N SER A 154 52.83 19.29 2.98
CA SER A 154 53.16 18.77 1.64
C SER A 154 52.85 17.27 1.52
N GLU A 155 53.20 16.47 2.52
CA GLU A 155 52.87 15.04 2.55
C GLU A 155 51.37 14.78 2.63
N PHE A 156 50.64 15.55 3.46
CA PHE A 156 49.19 15.45 3.59
C PHE A 156 48.46 15.86 2.31
N LEU A 157 48.92 16.91 1.62
CA LEU A 157 48.37 17.30 0.33
C LEU A 157 48.63 16.22 -0.73
N LYS A 158 49.82 15.63 -0.78
CA LYS A 158 50.10 14.47 -1.64
C LYS A 158 49.20 13.28 -1.32
N LEU A 159 48.91 13.04 -0.05
CA LEU A 159 47.99 11.97 0.38
C LEU A 159 46.53 12.27 -0.01
N ILE A 160 46.09 13.52 0.12
CA ILE A 160 44.74 13.93 -0.30
C ILE A 160 44.59 13.85 -1.82
N GLU A 161 45.53 14.43 -2.55
CA GLU A 161 45.52 14.50 -4.01
C GLU A 161 45.74 13.12 -4.66
N GLY A 162 46.52 12.25 -4.01
CA GLY A 162 46.88 10.93 -4.51
C GLY A 162 45.94 9.81 -4.05
N ASP A 163 45.74 9.63 -2.75
CA ASP A 163 45.18 8.38 -2.20
C ASP A 163 43.75 8.54 -1.68
N LEU A 164 43.41 9.66 -1.05
CA LEU A 164 42.07 9.85 -0.47
C LEU A 164 41.01 10.06 -1.54
N VAL A 165 41.26 10.93 -2.53
CA VAL A 165 40.32 11.14 -3.63
C VAL A 165 40.25 9.92 -4.55
N GLN A 166 41.36 9.20 -4.74
CA GLN A 166 41.36 8.00 -5.59
C GLN A 166 40.78 6.77 -4.91
N GLY A 167 40.97 6.59 -3.59
CA GLY A 167 40.43 5.48 -2.81
C GLY A 167 38.94 5.63 -2.49
N LEU A 168 38.41 6.86 -2.50
CA LEU A 168 36.97 7.10 -2.30
C LEU A 168 36.12 6.70 -3.51
N ILE A 169 36.73 6.63 -4.70
CA ILE A 169 36.02 6.26 -5.94
C ILE A 169 36.20 4.75 -6.16
N PRO A 170 35.15 3.93 -6.07
CA PRO A 170 35.27 2.49 -6.27
C PRO A 170 35.81 2.14 -7.66
N LEU A 171 36.57 1.04 -7.75
CA LEU A 171 37.00 0.47 -9.02
C LEU A 171 35.78 0.16 -9.90
N GLY A 172 35.91 0.42 -11.21
CA GLY A 172 34.82 0.29 -12.18
C GLY A 172 33.93 1.54 -12.29
N THR A 173 34.18 2.59 -11.50
CA THR A 173 33.45 3.86 -11.65
C THR A 173 33.78 4.49 -12.99
N ILE A 174 32.75 4.84 -13.77
CA ILE A 174 32.86 5.53 -15.06
C ILE A 174 32.47 7.00 -14.87
N VAL A 175 33.29 7.90 -15.38
CA VAL A 175 33.00 9.34 -15.38
C VAL A 175 33.16 9.92 -16.78
N ALA A 176 32.39 10.96 -17.07
CA ALA A 176 32.62 11.81 -18.23
C ALA A 176 33.84 12.71 -17.96
N TRP A 177 34.79 12.70 -18.88
CA TRP A 177 36.03 13.45 -18.81
C TRP A 177 36.18 14.33 -20.06
N ASP A 178 36.44 15.61 -19.81
CA ASP A 178 36.80 16.57 -20.85
C ASP A 178 38.29 16.90 -20.68
N PRO A 179 39.14 16.48 -21.62
CA PRO A 179 40.58 16.68 -21.49
C PRO A 179 40.96 18.16 -21.67
N PHE A 180 40.09 19.01 -22.21
CA PHE A 180 40.43 20.41 -22.47
C PHE A 180 40.06 21.30 -21.28
N GLU A 181 40.88 22.32 -21.02
CA GLU A 181 40.47 23.43 -20.16
C GLU A 181 39.56 24.36 -20.96
N ARG A 182 38.49 24.85 -20.34
CA ARG A 182 37.50 25.71 -21.00
C ARG A 182 37.27 27.01 -20.25
N ASP A 183 36.97 28.06 -20.99
CA ASP A 183 36.62 29.36 -20.45
C ASP A 183 35.16 29.39 -19.98
N ALA A 184 34.72 30.54 -19.46
CA ALA A 184 33.35 30.74 -18.99
C ALA A 184 32.29 30.60 -20.11
N ARG A 185 32.69 30.57 -21.38
CA ARG A 185 31.82 30.39 -22.55
C ARG A 185 31.81 28.95 -23.04
N GLY A 186 32.63 28.07 -22.46
CA GLY A 186 32.79 26.68 -22.88
C GLY A 186 33.77 26.50 -24.03
N GLU A 187 34.50 27.54 -24.42
CA GLU A 187 35.54 27.47 -25.45
C GLU A 187 36.84 26.95 -24.85
N ALA A 188 37.59 26.13 -25.59
CA ALA A 188 38.86 25.63 -25.10
C ALA A 188 39.86 26.79 -24.88
N ILE A 189 40.51 26.84 -23.72
CA ILE A 189 41.53 27.84 -23.40
C ILE A 189 42.87 27.41 -23.98
N GLY A 190 43.58 28.35 -24.62
CA GLY A 190 44.90 28.12 -25.21
C GLY A 190 44.85 27.29 -26.50
N ASN A 191 45.99 26.70 -26.90
CA ASN A 191 46.08 25.83 -28.08
C ASN A 191 45.46 24.43 -27.85
N GLY A 192 44.56 24.29 -26.87
CA GLY A 192 43.98 23.00 -26.49
C GLY A 192 44.96 22.09 -25.76
N SER A 193 45.73 22.61 -24.79
CA SER A 193 46.58 21.77 -23.95
C SER A 193 45.74 20.70 -23.26
N GLU A 194 45.93 19.46 -23.68
CA GLU A 194 45.24 18.29 -23.14
C GLU A 194 45.69 18.09 -21.68
N ARG A 195 44.73 18.08 -20.75
CA ARG A 195 45.00 17.67 -19.38
C ARG A 195 45.42 16.21 -19.42
N LYS A 196 46.49 15.88 -18.68
CA LYS A 196 46.90 14.48 -18.51
C LYS A 196 45.74 13.71 -17.86
N ARG A 197 45.39 12.57 -18.43
CA ARG A 197 44.45 11.62 -17.82
C ARG A 197 44.89 11.32 -16.38
N PRO A 198 43.99 11.32 -15.38
CA PRO A 198 44.37 11.03 -14.01
C PRO A 198 44.95 9.62 -13.86
N ASP A 199 45.96 9.47 -13.02
CA ASP A 199 46.59 8.16 -12.81
C ASP A 199 45.57 7.16 -12.22
N GLY A 200 45.64 5.90 -12.67
CA GLY A 200 44.69 4.85 -12.28
C GLY A 200 43.36 4.85 -13.06
N TRP A 201 43.21 5.72 -14.06
CA TRP A 201 42.05 5.73 -14.96
C TRP A 201 42.42 5.29 -16.38
N GLU A 202 41.51 4.60 -17.05
CA GLU A 202 41.63 4.16 -18.44
C GLU A 202 40.47 4.65 -19.28
N ILE A 203 40.68 4.84 -20.58
CA ILE A 203 39.61 5.23 -21.51
C ILE A 203 38.68 4.03 -21.71
N CYS A 204 37.37 4.26 -21.73
CA CYS A 204 36.36 3.26 -22.01
C CYS A 204 36.29 2.94 -23.51
N ASN A 205 37.30 2.24 -24.03
CA ASN A 205 37.44 1.85 -25.44
C ASN A 205 37.45 0.32 -25.65
N GLY A 206 37.11 -0.46 -24.62
CA GLY A 206 37.14 -1.93 -24.67
C GLY A 206 38.49 -2.54 -24.28
N GLU A 207 39.54 -1.73 -24.09
CA GLU A 207 40.85 -2.19 -23.67
C GLU A 207 40.99 -2.15 -22.14
N ASN A 208 42.01 -2.83 -21.60
CA ASN A 208 42.36 -2.83 -20.17
C ASN A 208 41.20 -3.18 -19.22
N GLY A 209 40.23 -3.99 -19.69
CA GLY A 209 39.05 -4.40 -18.92
C GLY A 209 37.96 -3.33 -18.82
N THR A 210 38.07 -2.22 -19.55
CA THR A 210 37.03 -1.19 -19.66
C THR A 210 35.95 -1.60 -20.67
N PRO A 211 34.69 -1.15 -20.52
CA PRO A 211 33.70 -1.27 -21.59
C PRO A 211 34.05 -0.31 -22.75
N ASP A 212 33.67 -0.66 -23.98
CA ASP A 212 33.72 0.30 -25.10
C ASP A 212 32.48 1.20 -25.07
N LEU A 213 32.67 2.49 -24.77
CA LEU A 213 31.62 3.50 -24.72
C LEU A 213 31.74 4.51 -25.87
N THR A 214 32.55 4.23 -26.88
CA THR A 214 32.82 5.14 -28.00
C THR A 214 31.54 5.37 -28.82
N GLY A 215 31.06 6.62 -28.84
CA GLY A 215 29.87 6.99 -29.61
C GLY A 215 28.54 6.50 -29.02
N LEU A 216 28.54 6.01 -27.77
CA LEU A 216 27.35 5.55 -27.08
C LEU A 216 26.77 6.62 -26.13
N PHE A 217 25.46 6.56 -25.92
CA PHE A 217 24.78 7.30 -24.86
C PHE A 217 24.57 6.40 -23.64
N LEU A 218 24.99 6.85 -22.47
CA LEU A 218 24.75 6.11 -21.23
C LEU A 218 23.28 6.12 -20.85
N ARG A 219 22.75 4.94 -20.56
CA ARG A 219 21.38 4.74 -20.04
C ARG A 219 21.46 4.09 -18.66
N GLY A 220 20.83 4.72 -17.67
CA GLY A 220 20.71 4.15 -16.34
C GLY A 220 19.91 2.84 -16.35
N VAL A 221 20.37 1.86 -15.57
CA VAL A 221 19.69 0.58 -15.38
C VAL A 221 19.39 0.35 -13.90
N LYS A 222 18.27 -0.29 -13.60
CA LYS A 222 17.88 -0.63 -12.22
C LYS A 222 18.58 -1.90 -11.69
N PHE A 223 18.91 -2.83 -12.59
CA PHE A 223 19.41 -4.14 -12.22
C PHE A 223 20.81 -4.39 -12.81
N SER A 224 21.71 -4.97 -12.01
CA SER A 224 23.11 -5.20 -12.38
C SER A 224 23.28 -6.13 -13.59
N HIS A 225 22.43 -7.15 -13.74
CA HIS A 225 22.48 -8.07 -14.88
C HIS A 225 22.11 -7.44 -16.24
N LEU A 226 21.73 -6.16 -16.25
CA LEU A 226 21.48 -5.38 -17.46
C LEU A 226 22.67 -4.47 -17.84
N VAL A 227 23.67 -4.34 -16.97
CA VAL A 227 24.89 -3.57 -17.25
C VAL A 227 25.64 -4.23 -18.41
N GLY A 228 26.10 -3.42 -19.37
CA GLY A 228 26.81 -3.90 -20.56
C GLY A 228 25.94 -4.61 -21.59
N LYS A 229 24.61 -4.65 -21.40
CA LYS A 229 23.69 -5.10 -22.45
C LYS A 229 23.44 -3.96 -23.42
N ASP A 230 23.99 -4.09 -24.63
CA ASP A 230 23.76 -3.13 -25.69
C ASP A 230 22.27 -3.06 -26.02
N ALA A 231 21.71 -1.85 -25.92
CA ALA A 231 20.55 -1.53 -26.73
C ALA A 231 21.10 -1.20 -28.11
N HIS A 232 20.83 -2.05 -29.11
CA HIS A 232 21.21 -1.88 -30.52
C HIS A 232 20.56 -0.64 -31.19
N ALA A 233 20.69 0.54 -30.58
CA ALA A 233 20.16 1.79 -31.09
C ALA A 233 21.01 2.23 -32.28
N LYS A 234 20.37 2.38 -33.44
CA LYS A 234 21.00 2.95 -34.62
C LYS A 234 20.98 4.47 -34.50
N ALA A 235 21.96 5.18 -35.03
CA ALA A 235 21.95 6.66 -35.06
C ALA A 235 20.78 7.23 -35.89
N THR A 236 20.31 6.46 -36.87
CA THR A 236 19.27 6.87 -37.83
C THR A 236 18.13 5.86 -37.84
N HIS A 237 16.91 6.34 -38.10
CA HIS A 237 15.78 5.47 -38.41
C HIS A 237 15.16 5.85 -39.77
N ARG A 238 14.39 4.93 -40.35
CA ARG A 238 13.58 5.15 -41.55
C ARG A 238 12.19 4.56 -41.32
N HIS A 239 11.16 5.17 -41.90
CA HIS A 239 9.83 4.60 -41.94
C HIS A 239 9.63 3.87 -43.26
N THR A 240 9.08 2.66 -43.20
CA THR A 240 8.67 1.89 -44.38
C THR A 240 7.15 1.78 -44.39
N LEU A 241 6.54 2.11 -45.51
CA LEU A 241 5.12 1.89 -45.79
C LEU A 241 5.01 0.69 -46.74
N ASP A 242 4.21 -0.30 -46.37
CA ASP A 242 3.80 -1.39 -47.26
C ASP A 242 2.31 -1.62 -47.02
N GLU A 243 1.49 -0.86 -47.71
CA GLU A 243 0.04 -0.88 -47.59
C GLU A 243 -0.60 -1.33 -48.90
N GLN A 244 -1.86 -1.74 -48.80
CA GLN A 244 -2.69 -2.06 -49.94
C GLN A 244 -3.98 -1.24 -49.80
N THR A 245 -4.36 -0.49 -50.83
CA THR A 245 -5.65 0.18 -50.83
C THR A 245 -6.74 -0.89 -50.74
N SER A 246 -7.73 -0.71 -49.86
CA SER A 246 -8.89 -1.59 -49.89
C SER A 246 -9.55 -1.44 -51.26
N ALA A 247 -9.87 -2.56 -51.90
CA ALA A 247 -10.73 -2.51 -53.06
C ALA A 247 -12.04 -1.87 -52.58
N LEU A 248 -12.44 -0.76 -53.19
CA LEU A 248 -13.76 -0.23 -52.94
C LEU A 248 -14.71 -1.25 -53.54
N HIS A 249 -15.35 -2.06 -52.68
CA HIS A 249 -16.64 -2.62 -53.01
C HIS A 249 -17.52 -1.43 -53.33
N ALA A 250 -17.61 -1.05 -54.60
CA ALA A 250 -18.77 -0.34 -55.07
C ALA A 250 -19.92 -1.21 -54.59
N ASP A 251 -20.68 -0.72 -53.60
CA ASP A 251 -21.87 -1.40 -53.11
C ASP A 251 -22.55 -1.97 -54.34
N GLN A 252 -22.74 -3.29 -54.37
CA GLN A 252 -23.23 -4.03 -55.54
C GLN A 252 -24.66 -3.61 -55.96
N ASN A 253 -25.17 -2.51 -55.39
CA ASN A 253 -26.56 -2.10 -55.41
C ASN A 253 -26.85 -0.84 -56.24
N ASP A 254 -25.87 -0.12 -56.81
CA ASP A 254 -26.18 1.06 -57.66
C ASP A 254 -25.47 1.11 -59.02
N GLY A 255 -24.65 0.11 -59.36
CA GLY A 255 -24.20 -0.10 -60.72
C GLY A 255 -25.32 -0.68 -61.58
N GLN A 256 -26.33 0.12 -61.96
CA GLN A 256 -27.33 -0.31 -62.94
C GLN A 256 -26.61 -0.73 -64.23
N SER A 257 -26.59 -2.03 -64.50
CA SER A 257 -26.34 -2.55 -65.83
C SER A 257 -27.44 -2.04 -66.76
N VAL A 258 -27.20 -0.94 -67.47
CA VAL A 258 -28.12 -0.50 -68.52
C VAL A 258 -27.97 -1.43 -69.72
N SER A 259 -28.91 -2.36 -69.87
CA SER A 259 -28.98 -3.24 -71.04
C SER A 259 -29.57 -2.48 -72.22
N ILE A 260 -28.73 -1.83 -73.03
CA ILE A 260 -29.17 -1.27 -74.32
C ILE A 260 -29.03 -2.37 -75.39
N GLY A 261 -30.03 -3.26 -75.48
CA GLY A 261 -30.10 -4.34 -76.48
C GLY A 261 -29.36 -5.64 -76.09
N LYS A 262 -28.92 -6.43 -77.09
CA LYS A 262 -28.30 -7.77 -76.93
C LYS A 262 -26.83 -7.76 -76.46
N THR A 263 -26.27 -6.60 -76.16
CA THR A 263 -24.88 -6.49 -75.69
C THR A 263 -24.86 -5.90 -74.29
N SER A 264 -24.59 -6.74 -73.29
CA SER A 264 -24.23 -6.27 -71.94
C SER A 264 -22.79 -5.74 -71.98
N ARG A 265 -22.59 -4.44 -71.72
CA ARG A 265 -21.25 -3.93 -71.45
C ARG A 265 -21.04 -3.93 -69.94
N HIS A 266 -20.28 -4.91 -69.44
CA HIS A 266 -19.70 -4.79 -68.11
C HIS A 266 -18.64 -3.69 -68.16
N PHE A 267 -18.86 -2.59 -67.44
CA PHE A 267 -17.75 -1.71 -67.12
C PHE A 267 -16.77 -2.55 -66.30
N ALA A 268 -15.52 -2.68 -66.78
CA ALA A 268 -14.48 -3.38 -66.05
C ALA A 268 -14.44 -2.82 -64.63
N TRP A 269 -14.67 -3.69 -63.66
CA TRP A 269 -14.92 -3.32 -62.27
C TRP A 269 -13.86 -2.36 -61.72
N THR A 270 -14.36 -1.38 -60.97
CA THR A 270 -13.62 -0.47 -60.08
C THR A 270 -12.98 -1.18 -58.89
N ASP A 271 -13.12 -2.51 -58.81
CA ASP A 271 -12.67 -3.36 -57.70
C ASP A 271 -11.21 -3.80 -57.95
N HIS A 272 -10.29 -2.85 -57.86
CA HIS A 272 -8.85 -3.16 -57.84
C HIS A 272 -8.17 -2.51 -56.64
N ALA A 273 -7.20 -3.23 -56.09
CA ALA A 273 -6.37 -2.77 -54.99
C ALA A 273 -5.00 -2.36 -55.53
N HIS A 274 -4.51 -1.21 -55.08
CA HIS A 274 -3.14 -0.77 -55.34
C HIS A 274 -2.26 -1.17 -54.17
N LYS A 275 -1.11 -1.77 -54.47
CA LYS A 275 -0.05 -1.93 -53.48
C LYS A 275 0.78 -0.66 -53.45
N ILE A 276 0.83 -0.01 -52.29
CA ILE A 276 1.62 1.19 -52.06
C ILE A 276 2.82 0.79 -51.20
N LYS A 277 4.00 0.87 -51.80
CA LYS A 277 5.28 0.70 -51.10
C LYS A 277 6.06 2.00 -51.09
N GLY A 278 6.63 2.33 -49.95
CA GLY A 278 7.49 3.50 -49.81
C GLY A 278 8.46 3.35 -48.65
N SER A 279 9.55 4.10 -48.71
CA SER A 279 10.45 4.29 -47.57
C SER A 279 10.84 5.74 -47.49
N THR A 280 10.93 6.28 -46.27
CA THR A 280 11.55 7.58 -46.06
C THR A 280 13.07 7.46 -46.19
N GLN A 281 13.73 8.59 -46.43
CA GLN A 281 15.18 8.67 -46.25
C GLN A 281 15.53 8.45 -44.76
N PRO A 282 16.71 7.90 -44.44
CA PRO A 282 17.17 7.81 -43.06
C PRO A 282 17.30 9.21 -42.45
N VAL A 283 16.76 9.39 -41.25
CA VAL A 283 16.88 10.65 -40.50
C VAL A 283 17.55 10.36 -39.15
N SER A 284 18.45 11.26 -38.73
CA SER A 284 19.04 11.20 -37.40
C SER A 284 17.99 11.51 -36.33
N HIS A 285 18.00 10.75 -35.25
CA HIS A 285 17.21 11.04 -34.05
C HIS A 285 18.12 11.29 -32.83
N ILE A 286 19.42 11.51 -33.08
CA ILE A 286 20.36 11.88 -32.03
C ILE A 286 20.05 13.33 -31.62
N PRO A 287 19.66 13.59 -30.35
CA PRO A 287 19.43 14.94 -29.89
C PRO A 287 20.73 15.76 -29.89
N PRO A 288 20.66 17.10 -29.83
CA PRO A 288 21.83 17.94 -29.55
C PRO A 288 22.58 17.38 -28.35
N ASN A 289 23.86 17.10 -28.53
CA ASN A 289 24.71 16.44 -27.54
C ASN A 289 26.07 17.10 -27.49
N TYR A 290 26.73 16.90 -26.36
CA TYR A 290 28.09 17.33 -26.12
C TYR A 290 28.99 16.10 -26.00
N LYS A 291 30.09 16.08 -26.76
CA LYS A 291 30.99 14.93 -26.83
C LYS A 291 32.03 15.01 -25.71
N VAL A 292 32.14 13.94 -24.94
CA VAL A 292 33.12 13.74 -23.86
C VAL A 292 33.80 12.39 -24.03
N ILE A 293 34.96 12.22 -23.39
CA ILE A 293 35.62 10.92 -23.28
C ILE A 293 35.12 10.27 -21.99
N TYR A 294 34.70 9.01 -22.06
CA TYR A 294 34.43 8.25 -20.85
C TYR A 294 35.72 7.58 -20.38
N ILE A 295 36.02 7.72 -19.08
CA ILE A 295 37.13 7.04 -18.42
C ILE A 295 36.62 6.21 -17.23
N MET A 296 37.29 5.09 -16.94
CA MET A 296 36.96 4.16 -15.85
C MET A 296 38.11 4.04 -14.86
N LYS A 297 37.81 4.03 -13.56
CA LYS A 297 38.78 3.79 -12.48
C LYS A 297 39.18 2.31 -12.46
N VAL A 298 40.46 2.01 -12.67
CA VAL A 298 40.98 0.61 -12.78
C VAL A 298 42.04 0.25 -11.73
N ARG A 299 42.61 1.23 -11.02
CA ARG A 299 43.59 1.03 -9.95
C ARG A 299 43.32 1.98 -8.81
#